data_AF-A0A9Q0W2S3-F1
#
_entry.id   AF-A0A9Q0W2S3-F1
#
_cell.length_a   1.000
_cell.length_b   1.000
_cell.length_c   1.000
_cell.angle_alpha   90.00
_cell.angle_beta   90.00
_cell.angle_gamma   90.00
#
_symmetry.space_group_name_H-M   'P 1'
#
loop_
_entity.id
_entity.type
_entity.pdbx_description
1 polymer ?
#
loop_
_entity_poly.entity_id
_entity_poly.type
_entity_poly.pdbx_seq_one_letter_code
_entity_poly.pdbx_strand_id
1 'polypeptide(L)'
;MKSSSKPEQHRFILSSLLFIFFLCVLITINGIRYDSVLRFGRHPNPSLINTNGDIFCVSFTAPSLRRGAQVDVKFVFCNLTKEDQKVLVALEIMRYDDIIILDCKENMNKGKTYTYFSSLPEMLNDTDRPYPPYHYVMKTDDDTYFRLDNLVESLKPLPREDLYYGYVIPCRSMDPFVHYMSGMGYMISWDIVEWIRESPIPKNHLEGPEDKVFGDWIREGHRAKNRYNAKWSMYNFPEPPTQCTHELWPDTIAVHLLKNQVKWIQTLTYFNVTSNLKPSKLYHIP
;
A
#
# COMPACT_ATOMS: atom_id res chain seq x y z
N MET A 1 -42.92 -25.50 30.89
CA MET A 1 -41.91 -24.46 30.63
C MET A 1 -40.55 -25.13 30.49
N LYS A 2 -40.00 -25.27 29.27
CA LYS A 2 -38.61 -25.73 29.07
C LYS A 2 -37.71 -24.49 29.07
N SER A 3 -36.91 -24.31 30.12
CA SER A 3 -35.87 -23.29 30.13
C SER A 3 -34.74 -23.74 29.19
N SER A 4 -34.49 -22.96 28.15
CA SER A 4 -33.31 -23.10 27.29
C SER A 4 -32.07 -22.74 28.12
N SER A 5 -31.28 -23.74 28.51
CA SER A 5 -29.96 -23.54 29.13
C SER A 5 -28.97 -23.15 28.05
N LYS A 6 -28.46 -21.91 28.10
CA LYS A 6 -27.32 -21.50 27.26
C LYS A 6 -26.10 -22.36 27.61
N PRO A 7 -25.32 -22.85 26.64
CA PRO A 7 -24.13 -23.64 26.91
C PRO A 7 -23.06 -22.81 27.63
N GLU A 8 -22.44 -23.39 28.66
CA GLU A 8 -21.32 -22.78 29.40
C GLU A 8 -20.10 -22.63 28.48
N GLN A 9 -19.62 -21.39 28.30
CA GLN A 9 -18.37 -21.12 27.61
C GLN A 9 -17.20 -21.21 28.59
N HIS A 10 -16.38 -22.25 28.48
CA HIS A 10 -15.12 -22.34 29.22
C HIS A 10 -14.13 -21.29 28.71
N ARG A 11 -13.57 -20.50 29.62
CA ARG A 11 -12.55 -19.47 29.32
C ARG A 11 -11.19 -19.97 29.81
N PHE A 12 -10.21 -20.02 28.93
CA PHE A 12 -8.83 -20.36 29.27
C PHE A 12 -7.88 -19.27 28.79
N ILE A 13 -6.78 -19.07 29.51
CA ILE A 13 -5.66 -18.24 29.10
C ILE A 13 -4.44 -19.15 28.93
N LEU A 14 -3.86 -19.14 27.74
CA LEU A 14 -2.60 -19.82 27.45
C LEU A 14 -1.49 -18.76 27.45
N SER A 15 -0.85 -18.58 28.60
CA SER A 15 0.32 -17.70 28.75
C SER A 15 1.59 -18.54 28.73
N SER A 16 2.53 -18.24 27.83
CA SER A 16 3.83 -18.91 27.85
C SER A 16 4.98 -17.91 27.71
N LEU A 17 5.97 -18.06 28.60
CA LEU A 17 7.24 -17.33 28.61
C LEU A 17 8.25 -17.91 27.61
N LEU A 18 8.03 -19.15 27.15
CA LEU A 18 8.81 -19.86 26.12
C LEU A 18 8.17 -19.78 24.74
N PHE A 19 6.89 -19.38 24.67
CA PHE A 19 6.25 -19.01 23.42
C PHE A 19 6.89 -17.79 22.80
N ILE A 20 7.92 -17.13 23.35
CA ILE A 20 8.68 -16.11 22.62
C ILE A 20 9.11 -16.63 21.24
N PHE A 21 9.37 -17.92 21.04
CA PHE A 21 9.60 -18.45 19.68
C PHE A 21 8.34 -18.52 18.80
N PHE A 22 7.17 -18.84 19.35
CA PHE A 22 5.90 -18.92 18.62
C PHE A 22 5.22 -17.55 18.47
N LEU A 23 5.40 -16.67 19.45
CA LEU A 23 5.16 -15.23 19.39
C LEU A 23 6.17 -14.60 18.46
N CYS A 24 7.43 -15.06 18.36
CA CYS A 24 8.32 -14.67 17.28
C CYS A 24 7.70 -15.11 15.97
N VAL A 25 7.22 -16.35 15.79
CA VAL A 25 6.50 -16.78 14.58
C VAL A 25 5.21 -15.99 14.34
N LEU A 26 4.43 -15.60 15.35
CA LEU A 26 3.25 -14.73 15.23
C LEU A 26 3.58 -13.24 15.09
N ILE A 27 4.77 -12.82 15.56
CA ILE A 27 5.48 -11.55 15.31
C ILE A 27 6.32 -11.71 14.04
N THR A 28 6.32 -12.86 13.36
CA THR A 28 6.84 -13.13 12.01
C THR A 28 5.66 -13.21 11.06
N ILE A 29 4.45 -13.56 11.53
CA ILE A 29 3.18 -13.36 10.83
C ILE A 29 2.80 -11.87 10.90
N ASN A 30 2.70 -11.28 12.10
CA ASN A 30 2.75 -9.82 12.29
C ASN A 30 4.13 -9.23 11.91
N GLY A 31 5.14 -10.04 11.65
CA GLY A 31 6.49 -9.64 11.19
C GLY A 31 6.65 -9.63 9.70
N ILE A 32 5.82 -10.33 8.95
CA ILE A 32 5.65 -9.99 7.55
C ILE A 32 5.17 -8.54 7.47
N ARG A 33 4.41 -8.08 8.46
CA ARG A 33 4.08 -6.66 8.65
C ARG A 33 5.19 -5.83 9.32
N TYR A 34 5.95 -6.35 10.29
CA TYR A 34 7.01 -5.62 11.05
C TYR A 34 8.46 -5.88 10.58
N ASP A 35 8.91 -7.11 10.39
CA ASP A 35 10.21 -7.47 9.79
C ASP A 35 10.39 -6.88 8.38
N SER A 36 9.32 -6.67 7.59
CA SER A 36 9.37 -5.88 6.34
C SER A 36 9.56 -4.37 6.58
N VAL A 37 8.95 -3.82 7.65
CA VAL A 37 9.19 -2.45 8.13
C VAL A 37 10.62 -2.28 8.69
N LEU A 38 11.31 -3.37 9.03
CA LEU A 38 12.52 -3.35 9.86
C LEU A 38 13.80 -3.98 9.26
N ARG A 39 13.77 -4.86 8.24
CA ARG A 39 14.95 -5.62 7.76
C ARG A 39 15.66 -5.13 6.50
N PHE A 40 15.19 -4.12 5.78
CA PHE A 40 15.91 -3.65 4.59
C PHE A 40 17.09 -2.68 4.86
N GLY A 41 17.44 -2.48 6.14
CA GLY A 41 18.58 -1.65 6.56
C GLY A 41 19.86 -2.42 6.95
N ARG A 42 19.94 -3.74 6.79
CA ARG A 42 21.16 -4.51 7.14
C ARG A 42 21.47 -5.60 6.11
N HIS A 43 22.60 -5.46 5.41
CA HIS A 43 23.36 -6.60 4.89
C HIS A 43 24.85 -6.39 5.21
N PRO A 44 25.56 -7.44 5.64
CA PRO A 44 26.10 -8.40 4.67
C PRO A 44 26.08 -9.86 5.16
N ASN A 45 25.24 -10.72 4.56
CA ASN A 45 25.56 -12.14 4.31
C ASN A 45 24.56 -12.75 3.30
N PRO A 46 24.99 -13.52 2.28
CA PRO A 46 24.15 -13.94 1.17
C PRO A 46 23.63 -15.35 1.41
N SER A 47 22.51 -15.48 2.09
CA SER A 47 21.65 -16.67 2.00
C SER A 47 20.38 -16.41 2.79
N LEU A 48 19.24 -16.63 2.13
CA LEU A 48 17.87 -16.49 2.61
C LEU A 48 17.25 -15.11 2.38
N ILE A 49 16.35 -15.12 1.38
CA ILE A 49 15.30 -14.14 1.03
C ILE A 49 15.79 -12.91 0.27
N ASN A 50 15.98 -13.11 -1.03
CA ASN A 50 16.05 -12.08 -2.06
C ASN A 50 14.62 -11.94 -2.65
N THR A 51 13.81 -10.99 -2.17
CA THR A 51 12.57 -10.56 -2.83
C THR A 51 12.58 -9.03 -2.90
N ASN A 52 13.12 -8.52 -4.01
CA ASN A 52 12.95 -7.12 -4.40
C ASN A 52 11.55 -6.97 -5.01
N GLY A 53 10.65 -6.21 -4.37
CA GLY A 53 9.39 -5.77 -4.98
C GLY A 53 8.10 -6.01 -4.19
N ASP A 54 8.16 -6.14 -2.87
CA ASP A 54 6.96 -6.27 -2.06
C ASP A 54 6.28 -4.89 -1.92
N ILE A 55 4.99 -4.78 -2.26
CA ILE A 55 4.19 -3.55 -2.23
C ILE A 55 3.34 -3.58 -0.95
N PHE A 56 3.61 -2.71 0.02
CA PHE A 56 2.88 -2.62 1.29
C PHE A 56 2.62 -1.19 1.77
N CYS A 57 1.42 -0.65 1.56
CA CYS A 57 1.03 0.56 2.29
C CYS A 57 0.31 0.24 3.60
N VAL A 58 0.75 0.88 4.68
CA VAL A 58 0.15 0.79 6.01
C VAL A 58 -1.03 1.75 6.13
N SER A 59 -2.22 1.23 6.43
CA SER A 59 -3.06 1.87 7.44
C SER A 59 -3.88 0.85 8.20
N PHE A 60 -4.07 1.13 9.48
CA PHE A 60 -4.74 0.26 10.43
C PHE A 60 -6.25 0.28 10.21
N THR A 61 -6.82 -0.92 10.37
CA THR A 61 -8.25 -1.28 10.53
C THR A 61 -9.13 -1.10 9.31
N ALA A 62 -9.87 -2.18 8.98
CA ALA A 62 -11.15 -2.37 8.26
C ALA A 62 -11.66 -1.22 7.36
N PRO A 63 -12.48 -1.47 6.33
CA PRO A 63 -13.19 -0.41 5.61
C PRO A 63 -13.86 0.51 6.63
N SER A 64 -13.20 1.64 6.88
CA SER A 64 -13.59 2.64 7.85
C SER A 64 -13.98 3.80 6.98
N LEU A 65 -15.19 4.32 7.19
CA LEU A 65 -15.64 5.49 6.48
C LEU A 65 -14.77 6.67 6.93
N ARG A 66 -13.68 6.92 6.20
CA ARG A 66 -12.71 7.98 6.46
C ARG A 66 -13.25 9.25 5.83
N ARG A 67 -13.76 10.16 6.65
CA ARG A 67 -14.31 11.45 6.19
C ARG A 67 -15.35 11.32 5.06
N GLY A 68 -16.18 10.28 5.12
CA GLY A 68 -17.21 10.00 4.12
C GLY A 68 -16.74 9.17 2.91
N ALA A 69 -15.49 8.71 2.88
CA ALA A 69 -14.96 7.83 1.85
C ALA A 69 -14.66 6.42 2.39
N GLN A 70 -14.96 5.40 1.61
CA GLN A 70 -14.47 4.04 1.84
C GLN A 70 -13.06 3.92 1.25
N VAL A 71 -12.11 3.51 2.09
CA VAL A 71 -10.72 3.27 1.67
C VAL A 71 -10.36 1.84 2.02
N ASP A 72 -10.08 1.05 1.00
CA ASP A 72 -9.62 -0.32 1.13
C ASP A 72 -8.14 -0.38 0.75
N VAL A 73 -7.32 -0.89 1.65
CA VAL A 73 -5.88 -1.10 1.45
C VAL A 73 -5.66 -2.57 1.17
N LYS A 74 -4.96 -2.88 0.07
CA LYS A 74 -4.66 -4.24 -0.34
C LYS A 74 -3.16 -4.41 -0.62
N PHE A 75 -2.62 -5.56 -0.23
CA PHE A 75 -1.25 -5.96 -0.50
C PHE A 75 -1.17 -6.81 -1.75
N VAL A 76 -0.23 -6.51 -2.64
CA VAL A 76 -0.21 -7.09 -3.99
C VAL A 76 1.06 -7.88 -4.22
N PHE A 77 0.89 -9.18 -4.41
CA PHE A 77 1.95 -10.12 -4.76
C PHE A 77 1.70 -10.70 -6.14
N CYS A 78 2.75 -11.14 -6.80
CA CYS A 78 2.65 -12.14 -7.85
C CYS A 78 2.60 -13.56 -7.25
N ASN A 79 2.62 -14.60 -8.09
CA ASN A 79 2.56 -15.99 -7.65
C ASN A 79 3.63 -16.34 -6.60
N LEU A 80 3.18 -16.94 -5.50
CA LEU A 80 4.05 -17.43 -4.41
C LEU A 80 4.75 -18.71 -4.84
N THR A 81 6.08 -18.67 -4.96
CA THR A 81 6.86 -19.81 -5.48
C THR A 81 7.49 -20.67 -4.40
N LYS A 82 7.63 -20.15 -3.17
CA LYS A 82 8.25 -20.85 -2.04
C LYS A 82 7.20 -21.36 -1.06
N GLU A 83 7.42 -22.54 -0.49
CA GLU A 83 6.46 -23.20 0.41
C GLU A 83 6.24 -22.43 1.73
N ASP A 84 7.29 -21.86 2.30
CA ASP A 84 7.19 -21.01 3.49
C ASP A 84 6.32 -19.77 3.22
N GLN A 85 6.49 -19.12 2.08
CA GLN A 85 5.66 -18.00 1.65
C GLN A 85 4.20 -18.40 1.49
N LYS A 86 3.91 -19.52 0.81
CA LYS A 86 2.53 -19.99 0.64
C LYS A 86 1.81 -20.19 1.96
N VAL A 87 2.46 -20.83 2.93
CA VAL A 87 1.88 -21.07 4.26
C VAL A 87 1.67 -19.76 5.02
N LEU A 88 2.69 -18.91 5.10
CA LEU A 88 2.62 -17.69 5.91
C LEU A 88 1.68 -16.64 5.31
N VAL A 89 1.69 -16.46 3.98
CA VAL A 89 0.76 -15.55 3.31
C VAL A 89 -0.67 -16.07 3.38
N ALA A 90 -0.90 -17.39 3.31
CA ALA A 90 -2.24 -17.95 3.52
C ALA A 90 -2.77 -17.66 4.94
N LEU A 91 -1.93 -17.76 5.97
CA LEU A 91 -2.30 -17.39 7.34
C LEU A 91 -2.64 -15.89 7.46
N GLU A 92 -1.91 -15.03 6.75
CA GLU A 92 -2.19 -13.59 6.70
C GLU A 92 -3.52 -13.29 5.99
N ILE A 93 -3.79 -13.94 4.85
CA ILE A 93 -5.08 -13.86 4.13
C ILE A 93 -6.23 -14.28 5.05
N MET A 94 -6.11 -15.42 5.72
CA MET A 94 -7.13 -15.91 6.65
C MET A 94 -7.39 -14.95 7.81
N ARG A 95 -6.39 -14.12 8.16
CA ARG A 95 -6.47 -13.21 9.30
C ARG A 95 -7.05 -11.84 8.93
N TYR A 96 -6.66 -11.29 7.78
CA TYR A 96 -6.92 -9.89 7.43
C TYR A 96 -7.72 -9.70 6.15
N ASP A 97 -7.76 -10.70 5.26
CA ASP A 97 -8.51 -10.67 3.98
C ASP A 97 -8.18 -9.43 3.11
N ASP A 98 -6.91 -9.03 3.09
CA ASP A 98 -6.42 -7.81 2.45
C ASP A 98 -5.27 -8.05 1.46
N ILE A 99 -5.11 -9.26 0.95
CA ILE A 99 -4.06 -9.61 -0.02
C ILE A 99 -4.65 -9.99 -1.38
N ILE A 100 -4.03 -9.49 -2.45
CA ILE A 100 -4.26 -9.87 -3.85
C ILE A 100 -3.02 -10.64 -4.32
N ILE A 101 -3.24 -11.86 -4.83
CA ILE A 101 -2.21 -12.64 -5.53
C ILE A 101 -2.52 -12.60 -7.02
N LEU A 102 -1.62 -11.99 -7.79
CA LEU A 102 -1.69 -11.85 -9.23
C LEU A 102 -1.05 -13.05 -9.93
N ASP A 103 -1.60 -13.40 -11.10
CA ASP A 103 -1.00 -14.41 -11.97
C ASP A 103 0.19 -13.83 -12.76
N CYS A 104 1.31 -13.66 -12.07
CA CYS A 104 2.57 -13.22 -12.63
C CYS A 104 3.75 -13.83 -11.86
N LYS A 105 4.97 -13.61 -12.36
CA LYS A 105 6.19 -13.86 -11.59
C LYS A 105 6.60 -12.59 -10.87
N GLU A 106 6.94 -12.67 -9.58
CA GLU A 106 7.34 -11.50 -8.78
C GLU A 106 8.46 -10.69 -9.45
N ASN A 107 8.21 -9.40 -9.64
CA ASN A 107 9.08 -8.49 -10.37
C ASN A 107 8.72 -7.03 -10.11
N MET A 108 9.70 -6.14 -10.27
CA MET A 108 9.49 -4.69 -10.26
C MET A 108 9.25 -4.15 -11.69
N ASN A 109 10.12 -4.53 -12.63
CA ASN A 109 10.27 -3.87 -13.94
C ASN A 109 9.81 -4.71 -15.14
N LYS A 110 9.01 -5.76 -14.92
CA LYS A 110 8.59 -6.74 -15.95
C LYS A 110 7.07 -6.91 -15.96
N GLY A 111 6.33 -5.82 -15.73
CA GLY A 111 4.88 -5.80 -15.92
C GLY A 111 4.00 -6.09 -14.69
N LYS A 112 4.54 -6.19 -13.47
CA LYS A 112 3.69 -6.35 -12.25
C LYS A 112 2.62 -5.24 -12.15
N THR A 113 3.00 -3.99 -12.42
CA THR A 113 2.08 -2.83 -12.46
C THR A 113 0.97 -3.00 -13.49
N TYR A 114 1.30 -3.48 -14.69
CA TYR A 114 0.29 -3.78 -15.71
C TYR A 114 -0.65 -4.88 -15.22
N THR A 115 -0.11 -6.02 -14.77
CA THR A 115 -0.90 -7.16 -14.28
C THR A 115 -1.84 -6.74 -13.15
N TYR A 116 -1.39 -5.88 -12.24
CA TYR A 116 -2.22 -5.32 -11.19
C TYR A 116 -3.42 -4.57 -11.77
N PHE A 117 -3.20 -3.49 -12.52
CA PHE A 117 -4.30 -2.67 -13.04
C PHE A 117 -5.20 -3.43 -14.02
N SER A 118 -4.64 -4.24 -14.92
CA SER A 118 -5.41 -4.94 -15.96
C SER A 118 -6.31 -6.05 -15.40
N SER A 119 -5.98 -6.59 -14.22
CA SER A 119 -6.75 -7.68 -13.61
C SER A 119 -7.90 -7.18 -12.74
N LEU A 120 -7.83 -5.94 -12.23
CA LEU A 120 -8.85 -5.38 -11.32
C LEU A 120 -10.27 -5.39 -11.90
N PRO A 121 -10.53 -5.03 -13.17
CA PRO A 121 -11.89 -5.03 -13.70
C PRO A 121 -12.57 -6.40 -13.64
N GLU A 122 -11.82 -7.48 -13.77
CA GLU A 122 -12.34 -8.85 -13.68
C GLU A 122 -12.44 -9.32 -12.22
N MET A 123 -11.43 -9.04 -11.40
CA MET A 123 -11.42 -9.40 -9.97
C MET A 123 -12.55 -8.72 -9.17
N LEU A 124 -12.96 -7.53 -9.59
CA LEU A 124 -13.95 -6.70 -8.91
C LEU A 124 -15.28 -6.62 -9.67
N ASN A 125 -15.48 -7.49 -10.66
CA ASN A 125 -16.75 -7.61 -11.38
C ASN A 125 -17.79 -8.32 -10.50
N ASP A 126 -18.31 -7.60 -9.52
CA ASP A 126 -19.32 -8.08 -8.57
C ASP A 126 -20.66 -7.38 -8.86
N THR A 127 -21.69 -8.14 -9.20
CA THR A 127 -23.03 -7.61 -9.55
C THR A 127 -23.75 -6.97 -8.37
N ASP A 128 -23.32 -7.27 -7.14
CA ASP A 128 -23.97 -6.78 -5.91
C ASP A 128 -23.44 -5.42 -5.46
N ARG A 129 -22.42 -4.87 -6.14
CA ARG A 129 -21.79 -3.60 -5.79
C ARG A 129 -22.15 -2.49 -6.79
N PRO A 130 -22.20 -1.22 -6.34
CA PRO A 130 -22.32 -0.08 -7.24
C PRO A 130 -21.15 -0.03 -8.23
N TYR A 131 -21.44 0.36 -9.47
CA TYR A 131 -20.41 0.64 -10.47
C TYR A 131 -20.08 2.15 -10.49
N PRO A 132 -18.79 2.54 -10.60
CA PRO A 132 -17.62 1.67 -10.57
C PRO A 132 -17.36 1.11 -9.15
N PRO A 133 -16.70 -0.05 -9.02
CA PRO A 133 -16.41 -0.64 -7.70
C PRO A 133 -15.53 0.27 -6.83
N TYR A 134 -14.67 1.07 -7.46
CA TYR A 134 -13.94 2.17 -6.84
C TYR A 134 -13.91 3.36 -7.80
N HIS A 135 -13.93 4.58 -7.27
CA HIS A 135 -13.72 5.77 -8.10
C HIS A 135 -12.24 5.94 -8.50
N TYR A 136 -11.34 5.52 -7.62
CA TYR A 136 -9.90 5.68 -7.78
C TYR A 136 -9.17 4.42 -7.36
N VAL A 137 -8.05 4.13 -8.02
CA VAL A 137 -7.14 3.04 -7.69
C VAL A 137 -5.73 3.60 -7.58
N MET A 138 -5.00 3.21 -6.53
CA MET A 138 -3.67 3.71 -6.23
C MET A 138 -2.63 2.58 -6.20
N LYS A 139 -1.47 2.84 -6.80
CA LYS A 139 -0.23 2.08 -6.55
C LYS A 139 0.66 2.89 -5.63
N THR A 140 1.38 2.23 -4.73
CA THR A 140 2.43 2.81 -3.89
C THR A 140 3.44 1.72 -3.50
N ASP A 141 4.63 2.11 -3.08
CA ASP A 141 5.66 1.21 -2.55
C ASP A 141 5.49 0.94 -1.05
N ASP A 142 6.21 -0.07 -0.56
CA ASP A 142 6.19 -0.52 0.84
C ASP A 142 6.90 0.38 1.85
N ASP A 143 7.66 1.34 1.35
CA ASP A 143 8.45 2.28 2.13
C ASP A 143 7.83 3.68 2.15
N THR A 144 6.52 3.76 1.93
CA THR A 144 5.75 5.01 1.99
C THR A 144 4.68 4.97 3.06
N TYR A 145 4.72 5.95 3.96
CA TYR A 145 3.66 6.19 4.94
C TYR A 145 2.61 7.14 4.39
N PHE A 146 1.35 6.72 4.33
CA PHE A 146 0.21 7.55 3.92
C PHE A 146 -0.67 7.98 5.08
N ARG A 147 -1.08 9.25 5.05
CA ARG A 147 -2.14 9.81 5.89
C ARG A 147 -3.43 9.83 5.09
N LEU A 148 -4.18 8.73 5.20
CA LEU A 148 -5.38 8.48 4.38
C LEU A 148 -6.44 9.57 4.51
N ASP A 149 -6.62 10.17 5.70
CA ASP A 149 -7.59 11.26 5.87
C ASP A 149 -7.21 12.50 5.03
N ASN A 150 -5.92 12.82 4.96
CA ASN A 150 -5.42 13.93 4.13
C ASN A 150 -5.51 13.59 2.64
N LEU A 151 -5.24 12.34 2.27
CA LEU A 151 -5.42 11.86 0.90
C LEU A 151 -6.89 11.98 0.45
N VAL A 152 -7.84 11.54 1.28
CA VAL A 152 -9.27 11.64 0.96
C VAL A 152 -9.69 13.10 0.77
N GLU A 153 -9.27 14.00 1.66
CA GLU A 153 -9.58 15.44 1.51
C GLU A 153 -9.01 16.04 0.23
N SER A 154 -7.79 15.66 -0.16
CA SER A 154 -7.16 16.21 -1.39
C SER A 154 -7.87 15.77 -2.67
N LEU A 155 -8.56 14.62 -2.64
CA LEU A 155 -9.29 14.07 -3.78
C LEU A 155 -10.72 14.60 -3.92
N LYS A 156 -11.35 15.07 -2.84
CA LYS A 156 -12.74 15.57 -2.87
C LYS A 156 -13.05 16.57 -3.97
N PRO A 157 -12.19 17.57 -4.27
CA PRO A 157 -12.48 18.55 -5.33
C PRO A 157 -12.11 18.05 -6.74
N LEU A 158 -11.50 16.87 -6.87
CA LEU A 158 -10.93 16.40 -8.13
C LEU A 158 -11.96 15.58 -8.94
N PRO A 159 -11.82 15.54 -10.28
CA PRO A 159 -12.69 14.73 -11.13
C PRO A 159 -12.50 13.23 -10.83
N ARG A 160 -13.54 12.45 -11.14
CA ARG A 160 -13.57 10.99 -10.99
C ARG A 160 -13.25 10.24 -12.29
N GLU A 161 -13.01 10.97 -13.37
CA GLU A 161 -12.74 10.44 -14.70
C GLU A 161 -11.44 11.04 -15.24
N ASP A 162 -10.71 10.24 -16.01
CA ASP A 162 -9.46 10.61 -16.64
C ASP A 162 -8.46 11.31 -15.69
N LEU A 163 -8.45 10.87 -14.41
CA LEU A 163 -7.61 11.42 -13.34
C LEU A 163 -6.25 10.71 -13.29
N TYR A 164 -5.16 11.48 -13.14
CA TYR A 164 -3.87 10.95 -12.72
C TYR A 164 -3.25 11.87 -11.65
N TYR A 165 -3.20 11.38 -10.43
CA TYR A 165 -2.79 12.12 -9.23
C TYR A 165 -1.51 11.53 -8.64
N GLY A 166 -0.55 12.36 -8.25
CA GLY A 166 0.66 11.91 -7.56
C GLY A 166 1.75 12.96 -7.52
N TYR A 167 2.98 12.54 -7.24
CA TYR A 167 4.14 13.43 -7.21
C TYR A 167 4.88 13.44 -8.55
N VAL A 168 4.88 14.57 -9.26
CA VAL A 168 5.48 14.64 -10.60
C VAL A 168 7.01 14.61 -10.58
N ILE A 169 7.59 13.83 -11.50
CA ILE A 169 9.03 13.83 -11.82
C ILE A 169 9.25 14.61 -13.13
N PRO A 170 10.29 15.47 -13.22
CA PRO A 170 11.38 15.67 -12.27
C PRO A 170 10.95 16.45 -11.01
N CYS A 171 11.68 16.26 -9.90
CA CYS A 171 11.29 16.82 -8.60
C CYS A 171 11.19 18.35 -8.57
N ARG A 172 11.93 19.05 -9.44
CA ARG A 172 11.85 20.52 -9.59
C ARG A 172 10.63 21.01 -10.39
N SER A 173 9.94 20.13 -11.12
CA SER A 173 8.75 20.54 -11.88
C SER A 173 7.52 20.61 -10.99
N MET A 174 6.70 21.65 -11.18
CA MET A 174 5.33 21.72 -10.64
C MET A 174 4.27 21.34 -11.67
N ASP A 175 4.64 21.27 -12.96
CA ASP A 175 3.75 20.90 -14.05
C ASP A 175 3.49 19.38 -14.05
N PRO A 176 2.24 18.93 -13.85
CA PRO A 176 1.89 17.51 -13.78
C PRO A 176 1.94 16.78 -15.14
N PHE A 177 2.18 17.49 -16.25
CA PHE A 177 2.23 16.90 -17.59
C PHE A 177 3.64 16.54 -18.08
N VAL A 178 4.70 16.85 -17.32
CA VAL A 178 6.08 16.76 -17.80
C VAL A 178 6.53 15.33 -18.12
N HIS A 179 6.56 14.42 -17.14
CA HIS A 179 6.97 13.03 -17.38
C HIS A 179 5.98 12.03 -16.78
N TYR A 180 6.10 11.75 -15.49
CA TYR A 180 5.36 10.70 -14.80
C TYR A 180 5.20 11.04 -13.31
N MET A 181 4.31 10.33 -12.62
CA MET A 181 4.17 10.40 -11.17
C MET A 181 5.05 9.33 -10.53
N SER A 182 5.85 9.69 -9.53
CA SER A 182 6.86 8.80 -8.95
C SER A 182 6.31 7.58 -8.21
N GLY A 183 7.17 6.57 -8.04
CA GLY A 183 6.92 5.34 -7.26
C GLY A 183 6.42 5.53 -5.82
N MET A 184 6.61 6.70 -5.19
CA MET A 184 6.05 7.02 -3.87
C MET A 184 4.54 6.86 -3.76
N GLY A 185 3.88 6.89 -4.90
CA GLY A 185 2.49 6.55 -5.04
C GLY A 185 1.81 7.44 -6.06
N TYR A 186 0.97 6.81 -6.87
CA TYR A 186 0.13 7.50 -7.83
C TYR A 186 -1.22 6.81 -7.94
N MET A 187 -2.21 7.63 -8.28
CA MET A 187 -3.61 7.24 -8.30
C MET A 187 -4.22 7.59 -9.64
N ILE A 188 -5.07 6.70 -10.13
CA ILE A 188 -5.82 6.89 -11.37
C ILE A 188 -7.30 6.66 -11.14
N SER A 189 -8.13 7.24 -11.98
CA SER A 189 -9.57 6.95 -12.01
C SER A 189 -9.85 5.57 -12.63
N TRP A 190 -11.02 5.02 -12.30
CA TRP A 190 -11.42 3.68 -12.74
C TRP A 190 -11.49 3.51 -14.27
N ASP A 191 -11.89 4.54 -15.01
CA ASP A 191 -11.92 4.51 -16.48
C ASP A 191 -10.52 4.32 -17.10
N ILE A 192 -9.46 4.80 -16.44
CA ILE A 192 -8.08 4.54 -16.87
C ILE A 192 -7.70 3.07 -16.55
N VAL A 193 -8.16 2.51 -15.43
CA VAL A 193 -7.95 1.09 -15.09
C VAL A 193 -8.56 0.20 -16.17
N GLU A 194 -9.79 0.48 -16.59
CA GLU A 194 -10.47 -0.24 -17.67
C GLU A 194 -9.74 -0.06 -19.01
N TRP A 195 -9.30 1.16 -19.31
CA TRP A 195 -8.49 1.40 -20.51
C TRP A 195 -7.18 0.60 -20.50
N ILE A 196 -6.50 0.45 -19.36
CA ILE A 196 -5.26 -0.33 -19.25
C ILE A 196 -5.49 -1.79 -19.62
N ARG A 197 -6.62 -2.37 -19.21
CA ARG A 197 -6.99 -3.75 -19.52
C ARG A 197 -7.20 -3.98 -21.02
N GLU A 198 -7.90 -3.05 -21.68
CA GLU A 198 -8.33 -3.22 -23.07
C GLU A 198 -7.30 -2.71 -24.10
N SER A 199 -6.45 -1.75 -23.72
CA SER A 199 -5.56 -1.08 -24.66
C SER A 199 -4.33 -1.93 -25.02
N PRO A 200 -3.93 -1.98 -26.31
CA PRO A 200 -2.66 -2.58 -26.69
C PRO A 200 -1.43 -1.77 -26.24
N ILE A 201 -1.61 -0.50 -25.84
CA ILE A 201 -0.49 0.39 -25.48
C ILE A 201 0.23 -0.12 -24.22
N PRO A 202 -0.43 -0.25 -23.05
CA PRO A 202 0.22 -0.82 -21.88
C PRO A 202 0.68 -2.27 -22.10
N LYS A 203 -0.14 -3.07 -22.78
CA LYS A 203 0.13 -4.49 -23.03
C LYS A 203 1.43 -4.75 -23.80
N ASN A 204 1.81 -3.84 -24.69
CA ASN A 204 3.00 -3.97 -25.52
C ASN A 204 4.26 -3.28 -24.95
N HIS A 205 4.13 -2.57 -23.81
CA HIS A 205 5.23 -1.80 -23.22
C HIS A 205 5.34 -2.09 -21.72
N LEU A 206 5.78 -3.30 -21.35
CA LEU A 206 5.78 -3.77 -19.95
C LEU A 206 7.12 -3.61 -19.22
N GLU A 207 8.21 -3.39 -19.95
CA GLU A 207 9.57 -3.45 -19.41
C GLU A 207 10.17 -2.08 -19.14
N GLY A 208 10.72 -1.90 -17.94
CA GLY A 208 11.39 -0.67 -17.50
C GLY A 208 11.03 -0.27 -16.07
N PRO A 209 11.56 0.85 -15.55
CA PRO A 209 11.12 1.44 -14.28
C PRO A 209 9.61 1.69 -14.34
N GLU A 210 8.86 1.10 -13.40
CA GLU A 210 7.43 0.89 -13.55
C GLU A 210 6.61 2.18 -13.55
N ASP A 211 7.05 3.18 -12.78
CA ASP A 211 6.42 4.50 -12.70
C ASP A 211 6.65 5.33 -13.98
N LYS A 212 7.86 5.26 -14.53
CA LYS A 212 8.19 5.87 -15.82
C LYS A 212 7.41 5.23 -16.96
N VAL A 213 7.39 3.90 -17.02
CA VAL A 213 6.67 3.12 -18.04
C VAL A 213 5.17 3.45 -17.98
N PHE A 214 4.59 3.54 -16.78
CA PHE A 214 3.21 3.98 -16.61
C PHE A 214 2.97 5.38 -17.19
N GLY A 215 3.87 6.34 -16.92
CA GLY A 215 3.78 7.68 -17.52
C GLY A 215 3.88 7.69 -19.04
N ASP A 216 4.67 6.79 -19.63
CA ASP A 216 4.74 6.60 -21.08
C ASP A 216 3.40 6.08 -21.62
N TRP A 217 2.77 5.08 -20.97
CA TRP A 217 1.43 4.58 -21.36
C TRP A 217 0.40 5.70 -21.41
N ILE A 218 0.32 6.51 -20.37
CA ILE A 218 -0.65 7.59 -20.27
C ILE A 218 -0.41 8.65 -21.35
N ARG A 219 0.86 8.94 -21.68
CA ARG A 219 1.22 9.88 -22.74
C ARG A 219 0.84 9.36 -24.12
N GLU A 220 1.21 8.12 -24.44
CA GLU A 220 0.93 7.47 -25.71
C GLU A 220 -0.55 7.20 -25.91
N GLY A 221 -1.26 6.85 -24.84
CA GLY A 221 -2.71 6.61 -24.85
C GLY A 221 -3.57 7.86 -24.88
N HIS A 222 -2.96 9.05 -24.80
CA HIS A 222 -3.66 10.34 -24.64
C HIS A 222 -4.70 10.31 -23.51
N ARG A 223 -4.35 9.64 -22.42
CA ARG A 223 -5.14 9.53 -21.18
C ARG A 223 -4.62 10.50 -20.13
N ALA A 224 -5.38 10.55 -19.05
CA ALA A 224 -5.21 11.45 -17.92
C ALA A 224 -5.11 12.91 -18.35
N LYS A 225 -6.19 13.47 -18.91
CA LYS A 225 -6.31 14.91 -19.14
C LYS A 225 -6.43 15.68 -17.83
N ASN A 226 -6.90 15.03 -16.76
CA ASN A 226 -7.00 15.61 -15.43
C ASN A 226 -5.81 15.17 -14.57
N ARG A 227 -4.63 15.80 -14.76
CA ARG A 227 -3.43 15.49 -13.97
C ARG A 227 -3.25 16.47 -12.82
N TYR A 228 -2.97 15.93 -11.63
CA TYR A 228 -2.80 16.73 -10.42
C TYR A 228 -1.53 16.35 -9.70
N ASN A 229 -0.72 17.38 -9.42
CA ASN A 229 0.51 17.25 -8.67
C ASN A 229 0.21 17.39 -7.16
N ALA A 230 0.69 16.44 -6.37
CA ALA A 230 0.49 16.37 -4.92
C ALA A 230 1.59 17.09 -4.12
N LYS A 231 2.52 17.80 -4.78
CA LYS A 231 3.47 18.67 -4.08
C LYS A 231 2.72 19.83 -3.40
N TRP A 232 2.96 20.14 -2.13
CA TRP A 232 4.07 19.70 -1.24
C TRP A 232 3.69 18.62 -0.22
N SER A 233 2.51 18.00 -0.38
CA SER A 233 1.97 17.05 0.60
C SER A 233 2.51 15.62 0.44
N MET A 234 3.10 15.28 -0.70
CA MET A 234 3.85 14.03 -0.91
C MET A 234 5.32 14.34 -1.13
N TYR A 235 6.24 13.60 -0.48
CA TYR A 235 7.68 13.89 -0.57
C TYR A 235 8.53 12.74 0.00
N ASN A 236 9.82 12.75 -0.34
CA ASN A 236 10.80 11.85 0.26
C ASN A 236 11.16 12.32 1.68
N PHE A 237 11.40 11.36 2.58
CA PHE A 237 11.86 11.61 3.94
C PHE A 237 13.02 12.65 3.96
N PRO A 238 13.03 13.61 4.91
CA PRO A 238 13.93 14.77 4.87
C PRO A 238 15.43 14.45 4.68
N GLU A 239 15.86 13.29 5.17
CA GLU A 239 17.26 12.86 5.16
C GLU A 239 17.52 11.60 4.30
N PRO A 240 18.56 11.60 3.45
CA PRO A 240 19.43 12.73 3.11
C PRO A 240 18.71 13.74 2.19
N PRO A 241 19.03 15.05 2.26
CA PRO A 241 18.39 16.06 1.42
C PRO A 241 18.59 15.80 -0.07
N THR A 242 17.51 15.87 -0.84
CA THR A 242 17.50 15.81 -2.31
C THR A 242 16.55 16.88 -2.86
N GLN A 243 16.41 16.94 -4.18
CA GLN A 243 15.39 17.82 -4.79
C GLN A 243 13.95 17.37 -4.52
N CYS A 244 13.77 16.15 -4.00
CA CYS A 244 12.47 15.53 -3.76
C CYS A 244 12.14 15.42 -2.27
N THR A 245 13.05 15.84 -1.39
CA THR A 245 12.82 15.83 0.07
C THR A 245 12.09 17.08 0.52
N HIS A 246 11.38 16.94 1.64
CA HIS A 246 10.71 18.03 2.34
C HIS A 246 10.65 17.67 3.82
N GLU A 247 10.58 18.66 4.71
CA GLU A 247 10.38 18.45 6.15
C GLU A 247 9.07 17.72 6.47
N LEU A 248 9.00 17.07 7.62
CA LEU A 248 7.72 16.58 8.13
C LEU A 248 6.82 17.78 8.47
N TRP A 249 5.58 17.79 7.97
CA TRP A 249 4.67 18.91 8.15
C TRP A 249 3.20 18.48 8.36
N PRO A 250 2.32 19.31 8.94
CA PRO A 250 0.99 18.86 9.36
C PRO A 250 0.04 18.42 8.25
N ASP A 251 0.21 18.92 7.02
CA ASP A 251 -0.69 18.62 5.89
C ASP A 251 -0.16 17.52 4.97
N THR A 252 0.85 16.76 5.42
CA THR A 252 1.39 15.62 4.69
C THR A 252 0.33 14.59 4.33
N ILE A 253 0.38 14.15 3.08
CA ILE A 253 -0.34 13.01 2.52
C ILE A 253 0.57 11.78 2.53
N ALA A 254 1.83 11.90 2.09
CA ALA A 254 2.75 10.77 2.00
C ALA A 254 4.20 11.13 2.34
N VAL A 255 4.88 10.24 3.07
CA VAL A 255 6.34 10.29 3.32
C VAL A 255 6.98 9.02 2.78
N HIS A 256 7.86 9.17 1.79
CA HIS A 256 8.49 8.10 1.04
C HIS A 256 9.96 7.87 1.43
N LEU A 257 10.55 6.73 1.01
CA LEU A 257 11.91 6.29 1.36
C LEU A 257 12.10 6.03 2.86
N LEU A 258 11.08 5.49 3.52
CA LEU A 258 11.16 4.97 4.89
C LEU A 258 11.86 3.59 4.91
N LYS A 259 13.07 3.53 4.35
CA LYS A 259 13.83 2.28 4.15
C LYS A 259 14.36 1.65 5.45
N ASN A 260 14.14 2.26 6.60
CA ASN A 260 14.61 1.75 7.88
C ASN A 260 13.70 2.15 9.05
N GLN A 261 13.90 1.44 10.17
CA GLN A 261 13.13 1.59 11.41
C GLN A 261 13.13 3.02 11.95
N VAL A 262 14.28 3.68 11.90
CA VAL A 262 14.47 5.01 12.49
C VAL A 262 13.58 6.02 11.78
N LYS A 263 13.56 5.98 10.44
CA LYS A 263 12.70 6.85 9.63
C LYS A 263 11.21 6.58 9.89
N TRP A 264 10.82 5.32 10.01
CA TRP A 264 9.46 4.94 10.39
C TRP A 264 9.07 5.50 11.76
N ILE A 265 9.90 5.26 12.79
CA ILE A 265 9.66 5.73 14.16
C ILE A 265 9.54 7.25 14.20
N GLN A 266 10.45 7.98 13.56
CA GLN A 266 10.41 9.45 13.49
C GLN A 266 9.12 9.95 12.82
N THR A 267 8.73 9.34 11.70
CA THR A 267 7.51 9.70 10.97
C THR A 267 6.26 9.44 11.80
N LEU A 268 6.13 8.24 12.38
CA LEU A 268 4.96 7.86 13.19
C LEU A 268 4.85 8.67 14.49
N THR A 269 5.99 9.04 15.08
CA THR A 269 6.06 9.90 16.27
C THR A 269 5.62 11.31 15.93
N TYR A 270 6.14 11.89 14.84
CA TYR A 270 5.77 13.25 14.41
C TYR A 270 4.26 13.38 14.19
N PHE A 271 3.63 12.39 13.55
CA PHE A 271 2.20 12.37 13.28
C PHE A 271 1.34 11.83 14.42
N ASN A 272 1.91 11.56 15.60
CA ASN A 272 1.21 11.07 16.79
C ASN A 272 0.33 9.84 16.50
N VAL A 273 0.77 8.92 15.65
CA VAL A 273 -0.06 7.78 15.16
C VAL A 273 -0.50 6.87 16.31
N THR A 274 0.35 6.70 17.32
CA THR A 274 0.10 5.84 18.48
C THR A 274 -0.61 6.55 19.63
N SER A 275 -0.93 7.85 19.50
CA SER A 275 -1.54 8.64 20.57
C SER A 275 -2.91 8.12 21.05
N ASN A 276 -3.64 7.42 20.17
CA ASN A 276 -4.94 6.82 20.46
C ASN A 276 -4.87 5.39 21.02
N LEU A 277 -3.68 4.90 21.37
CA LEU A 277 -3.54 3.60 22.03
C LEU A 277 -4.29 3.65 23.36
N LYS A 278 -5.32 2.82 23.50
CA LYS A 278 -6.17 2.79 24.70
C LYS A 278 -5.34 2.31 25.90
N PRO A 279 -5.53 2.85 27.11
CA PRO A 279 -4.93 2.25 28.29
C PRO A 279 -5.41 0.82 28.49
N SER A 280 -4.51 -0.08 28.90
CA SER A 280 -4.86 -1.47 29.22
C SER A 280 -4.02 -1.98 30.37
N LYS A 281 -4.63 -2.84 31.21
CA LYS A 281 -3.89 -3.60 32.23
C LYS A 281 -3.01 -4.70 31.63
N LEU A 282 -3.16 -4.97 30.33
CA LEU A 282 -2.44 -6.04 29.61
C LEU A 282 -1.10 -5.58 29.01
N TYR A 283 -0.79 -4.29 29.04
CA TYR A 283 0.50 -3.77 28.56
C TYR A 283 0.92 -2.53 29.35
N HIS A 284 2.24 -2.34 29.43
CA HIS A 284 2.86 -1.16 30.01
C HIS A 284 3.82 -0.56 29.00
N ILE A 285 3.45 0.60 28.45
CA ILE A 285 4.26 1.40 27.54
C ILE A 285 4.43 2.75 28.23
N PRO A 286 5.66 3.09 28.67
CA PRO A 286 5.93 4.34 29.37
C PRO A 286 5.86 5.56 28.44
#